data_AF-A0A2W1DXB2-F1
#
_entry.id   AF-A0A2W1DXB2-F1
#
_cell.length_a   1.000
_cell.length_b   1.000
_cell.length_c   1.000
_cell.angle_alpha   90.00
_cell.angle_beta   90.00
_cell.angle_gamma   90.00
#
_symmetry.space_group_name_H-M   'P 1'
#
loop_
_entity.id
_entity.type
_entity.pdbx_description
1 polymer ?
#
loop_
_entity_poly.entity_id
_entity_poly.type
_entity_poly.pdbx_seq_one_letter_code
_entity_poly.pdbx_strand_id
1 'polypeptide(L)'
;MAANGQQLFEPVLAAHSTMSAQVDRAQKEQAHQYLEQFQKSQEAWTTTLAIIESNSADAGAKMFAATTLKGKIIYDLHQVPRAQLPELRASIMRNLLNFHAGPKPIRVQLCLCLANLAIQMTEWKDVLKDVISAFSSNLANLPCILDFLHVLPEEVTHGRKIALTVRPNEPRPMIKPRQSPVAPTYASRVVV
;
A
#
# COMPACT_ATOMS: atom_id res chain seq x y z
N MET A 1 23.31 -4.36 -11.91
CA MET A 1 21.98 -4.55 -12.55
C MET A 1 20.84 -3.78 -11.87
N ALA A 2 21.09 -2.80 -10.98
CA ALA A 2 20.05 -2.06 -10.26
C ALA A 2 19.37 -0.92 -11.07
N ALA A 3 19.96 -0.49 -12.19
CA ALA A 3 19.51 0.69 -12.93
C ALA A 3 18.14 0.52 -13.63
N ASN A 4 17.81 -0.69 -14.13
CA ASN A 4 16.55 -0.90 -14.88
C ASN A 4 15.30 -0.86 -13.99
N GLY A 5 15.42 -1.21 -12.71
CA GLY A 5 14.27 -1.20 -11.80
C GLY A 5 13.82 0.20 -11.41
N GLN A 6 14.77 1.13 -11.19
CA GLN A 6 14.48 2.51 -10.82
C GLN A 6 13.83 3.32 -11.95
N GLN A 7 14.22 3.06 -13.21
CA GLN A 7 13.62 3.72 -14.37
C GLN A 7 12.12 3.38 -14.53
N LEU A 8 11.69 2.20 -14.09
CA LEU A 8 10.30 1.73 -14.24
C LEU A 8 9.29 2.60 -13.48
N PHE A 9 9.70 3.14 -12.32
CA PHE A 9 8.80 3.87 -11.42
C PHE A 9 9.18 5.33 -11.19
N GLU A 10 10.20 5.82 -11.87
CA GLU A 10 10.64 7.21 -11.81
C GLU A 10 9.50 8.22 -12.04
N PRO A 11 8.61 8.05 -13.04
CA PRO A 11 7.50 8.99 -13.24
C PRO A 11 6.50 9.00 -12.07
N VAL A 12 6.30 7.85 -11.43
CA VAL A 12 5.45 7.71 -10.24
C VAL A 12 6.07 8.43 -9.05
N LEU A 13 7.37 8.27 -8.84
CA LEU A 13 8.09 8.96 -7.77
C LEU A 13 8.10 10.47 -7.98
N ALA A 14 8.36 10.93 -9.21
CA ALA A 14 8.34 12.34 -9.54
C ALA A 14 6.97 12.97 -9.24
N ALA A 15 5.89 12.36 -9.73
CA ALA A 15 4.53 12.85 -9.47
C ALA A 15 4.18 12.81 -7.97
N HIS A 16 4.60 11.76 -7.25
CA HIS A 16 4.40 11.66 -5.80
C HIS A 16 5.11 12.81 -5.05
N SER A 17 6.37 13.11 -5.39
CA SER A 17 7.12 14.21 -4.79
C SER A 17 6.50 15.58 -5.08
N THR A 18 5.96 15.79 -6.29
CA THR A 18 5.26 17.03 -6.68
C THR A 18 4.07 17.34 -5.77
N MET A 19 3.35 16.31 -5.29
CA MET A 19 2.20 16.49 -4.41
C MET A 19 2.55 17.16 -3.08
N SER A 20 3.74 16.86 -2.55
CA SER A 20 4.27 17.46 -1.31
C SER A 20 5.09 18.73 -1.53
N ALA A 21 5.54 19.01 -2.75
CA ALA A 21 6.39 20.15 -3.06
C ALA A 21 5.63 21.48 -3.03
N GLN A 22 6.36 22.59 -2.83
CA GLN A 22 5.83 23.94 -2.93
C GLN A 22 5.92 24.43 -4.38
N VAL A 23 5.12 23.82 -5.26
CA VAL A 23 5.03 24.13 -6.69
C VAL A 23 3.65 24.68 -7.06
N ASP A 24 3.55 25.22 -8.28
CA ASP A 24 2.31 25.79 -8.82
C ASP A 24 1.15 24.79 -8.79
N ARG A 25 -0.06 25.34 -8.60
CA ARG A 25 -1.30 24.56 -8.54
C ARG A 25 -1.52 23.69 -9.79
N ALA A 26 -1.15 24.19 -10.97
CA ALA A 26 -1.27 23.45 -12.23
C ALA A 26 -0.39 22.19 -12.25
N GLN A 27 0.83 22.26 -11.72
CA GLN A 27 1.73 21.11 -11.65
C GLN A 27 1.22 20.06 -10.66
N LYS A 28 0.66 20.50 -9.52
CA LYS A 28 0.00 19.59 -8.57
C LYS A 28 -1.21 18.89 -9.18
N GLU A 29 -2.01 19.61 -9.96
CA GLU A 29 -3.17 19.04 -10.66
C GLU A 29 -2.73 17.99 -11.69
N GLN A 30 -1.69 18.27 -12.47
CA GLN A 30 -1.16 17.32 -13.44
C GLN A 30 -0.59 16.06 -12.75
N ALA A 31 0.19 16.22 -11.68
CA ALA A 31 0.69 15.10 -10.90
C ALA A 31 -0.44 14.28 -10.28
N HIS A 32 -1.49 14.95 -9.81
CA HIS A 32 -2.68 14.31 -9.27
C HIS A 32 -3.38 13.42 -10.29
N GLN A 33 -3.67 13.97 -11.47
CA GLN A 33 -4.31 13.24 -12.56
C GLN A 33 -3.47 12.05 -13.02
N TYR A 34 -2.14 12.24 -13.11
CA TYR A 34 -1.22 11.15 -13.41
C TYR A 34 -1.29 10.02 -12.37
N LEU A 35 -1.19 10.34 -11.08
CA LEU A 35 -1.24 9.34 -10.01
C LEU A 35 -2.60 8.64 -9.94
N GLU A 36 -3.69 9.34 -10.25
CA GLU A 36 -5.02 8.75 -10.32
C GLU A 36 -5.15 7.75 -11.47
N GLN A 37 -4.61 8.08 -12.65
CA GLN A 37 -4.57 7.18 -13.80
C GLN A 37 -3.67 5.97 -13.53
N PHE A 38 -2.49 6.21 -12.96
CA PHE A 38 -1.56 5.15 -12.55
C PHE A 38 -2.24 4.17 -11.61
N GLN A 39 -2.92 4.62 -10.55
CA GLN A 39 -3.60 3.75 -9.58
C GLN A 39 -4.65 2.82 -10.21
N LYS A 40 -5.25 3.19 -11.35
CA LYS A 40 -6.26 2.40 -12.06
C LYS A 40 -5.66 1.44 -13.11
N SER A 41 -4.40 1.65 -13.49
CA SER A 41 -3.72 0.92 -14.55
C SER A 41 -3.40 -0.54 -14.19
N GLN A 42 -3.08 -1.36 -15.19
CA GLN A 42 -2.58 -2.72 -15.00
C GLN A 42 -1.15 -2.73 -14.43
N GLU A 43 -0.30 -1.79 -14.87
CA GLU A 43 1.10 -1.68 -14.43
C GLU A 43 1.25 -1.37 -12.93
N ALA A 44 0.21 -0.79 -12.29
CA ALA A 44 0.21 -0.52 -10.86
C ALA A 44 0.52 -1.77 -10.01
N TRP A 45 0.11 -2.96 -10.44
CA TRP A 45 0.39 -4.21 -9.73
C TRP A 45 1.90 -4.44 -9.56
N THR A 46 2.65 -4.37 -10.65
CA THR A 46 4.10 -4.61 -10.66
C THR A 46 4.86 -3.42 -10.10
N THR A 47 4.45 -2.20 -10.45
CA THR A 47 5.15 -0.97 -10.07
C THR A 47 5.06 -0.70 -8.57
N THR A 48 3.91 -0.96 -7.94
CA THR A 48 3.78 -0.79 -6.48
C THR A 48 4.66 -1.76 -5.70
N LEU A 49 4.73 -3.03 -6.11
CA LEU A 49 5.65 -4.01 -5.50
C LEU A 49 7.11 -3.57 -5.68
N ALA A 50 7.50 -3.12 -6.87
CA ALA A 50 8.85 -2.62 -7.12
C ALA A 50 9.21 -1.40 -6.24
N ILE A 51 8.29 -0.46 -6.02
CA ILE A 51 8.51 0.69 -5.13
C ILE A 51 8.67 0.22 -3.67
N ILE A 52 7.83 -0.71 -3.21
CA ILE A 52 7.89 -1.25 -1.83
C ILE A 52 9.24 -1.94 -1.58
N GLU A 53 9.73 -2.70 -2.56
CA GLU A 53 10.99 -3.46 -2.50
C GLU A 53 12.24 -2.61 -2.77
N SER A 54 12.08 -1.39 -3.29
CA SER A 54 13.20 -0.51 -3.61
C SER A 54 13.89 0.05 -2.35
N ASN A 55 15.22 0.02 -2.35
CA ASN A 55 16.04 0.69 -1.33
C ASN A 55 16.13 2.21 -1.54
N SER A 56 15.84 2.71 -2.75
CA SER A 56 15.93 4.14 -3.06
C SER A 56 14.62 4.90 -2.83
N ALA A 57 13.49 4.19 -2.69
CA ALA A 57 12.21 4.80 -2.43
C ALA A 57 12.09 5.20 -0.95
N ASP A 58 11.69 6.45 -0.71
CA ASP A 58 11.46 6.95 0.64
C ASP A 58 10.21 6.33 1.30
N ALA A 59 10.02 6.60 2.59
CA ALA A 59 8.88 6.07 3.34
C ALA A 59 7.53 6.56 2.79
N GLY A 60 7.46 7.78 2.24
CA GLY A 60 6.24 8.34 1.65
C GLY A 60 5.84 7.59 0.38
N ALA A 61 6.79 7.38 -0.53
CA ALA A 61 6.60 6.60 -1.75
C ALA A 61 6.21 5.15 -1.47
N LYS A 62 6.87 4.51 -0.48
CA LYS A 62 6.52 3.15 -0.03
C LYS A 62 5.12 3.07 0.58
N MET A 63 4.73 4.09 1.35
CA MET A 63 3.39 4.21 1.90
C MET A 63 2.35 4.40 0.79
N PHE A 64 2.62 5.26 -0.20
CA PHE A 64 1.78 5.42 -1.38
C PHE A 64 1.62 4.09 -2.12
N ALA A 65 2.71 3.40 -2.42
CA ALA A 65 2.68 2.13 -3.13
C ALA A 65 1.90 1.04 -2.38
N ALA A 66 2.12 0.86 -1.07
CA ALA A 66 1.34 -0.08 -0.25
C ALA A 66 -0.15 0.32 -0.17
N THR A 67 -0.44 1.61 -0.22
CA THR A 67 -1.81 2.13 -0.23
C THR A 67 -2.50 1.84 -1.55
N THR A 68 -1.83 2.09 -2.68
CA THR A 68 -2.31 1.74 -4.01
C THR A 68 -2.50 0.23 -4.15
N LEU A 69 -1.54 -0.58 -3.70
CA LEU A 69 -1.64 -2.04 -3.75
C LEU A 69 -2.88 -2.55 -2.99
N LYS A 70 -3.18 -1.99 -1.81
CA LYS A 70 -4.42 -2.32 -1.10
C LYS A 70 -5.65 -2.01 -1.96
N GLY A 71 -5.70 -0.83 -2.58
CA GLY A 71 -6.78 -0.46 -3.51
C GLY A 71 -6.90 -1.43 -4.68
N LYS A 72 -5.79 -1.82 -5.29
CA LYS A 72 -5.74 -2.82 -6.37
C LYS A 72 -6.31 -4.16 -5.92
N ILE A 73 -5.94 -4.63 -4.72
CA ILE A 73 -6.49 -5.88 -4.14
C ILE A 73 -7.99 -5.75 -3.89
N ILE A 74 -8.47 -4.63 -3.35
CA ILE A 74 -9.90 -4.46 -3.04
C ILE A 74 -10.76 -4.38 -4.31
N TYR A 75 -10.33 -3.62 -5.31
CA TYR A 75 -11.20 -3.25 -6.43
C TYR A 75 -10.86 -3.95 -7.75
N ASP A 76 -9.60 -4.34 -7.95
CA ASP A 76 -9.08 -4.76 -9.25
C ASP A 76 -8.49 -6.19 -9.23
N LEU A 77 -8.73 -7.00 -8.19
CA LEU A 77 -8.14 -8.34 -8.07
C LEU A 77 -8.47 -9.25 -9.26
N HIS A 78 -9.61 -9.02 -9.92
CA HIS A 78 -10.04 -9.70 -11.14
C HIS A 78 -9.06 -9.53 -12.32
N GLN A 79 -8.20 -8.51 -12.29
CA GLN A 79 -7.13 -8.30 -13.28
C GLN A 79 -5.95 -9.27 -13.11
N VAL A 80 -5.84 -9.94 -11.95
CA VAL A 80 -4.78 -10.91 -11.67
C VAL A 80 -5.34 -12.32 -11.92
N PRO A 81 -4.73 -13.11 -12.82
CA PRO A 81 -5.13 -14.49 -13.02
C PRO A 81 -5.12 -15.27 -11.70
N ARG A 82 -6.16 -16.09 -11.45
CA ARG A 82 -6.28 -16.89 -10.21
C ARG A 82 -5.02 -17.71 -9.91
N ALA A 83 -4.36 -18.24 -10.94
CA ALA A 83 -3.11 -19.00 -10.83
C ALA A 83 -1.91 -18.19 -10.29
N GLN A 84 -1.94 -16.85 -10.41
CA GLN A 84 -0.88 -15.94 -9.94
C GLN A 84 -1.14 -15.38 -8.52
N LEU A 85 -2.34 -15.58 -7.96
CA LEU A 85 -2.65 -15.12 -6.60
C LEU A 85 -1.73 -15.70 -5.51
N PRO A 86 -1.29 -16.98 -5.57
CA PRO A 86 -0.30 -17.49 -4.63
C PRO A 86 1.04 -16.73 -4.65
N GLU A 87 1.47 -16.25 -5.82
CA GLU A 87 2.70 -15.48 -5.98
C GLU A 87 2.55 -14.05 -5.43
N LEU A 88 1.40 -13.41 -5.68
CA LEU A 88 1.07 -12.13 -5.08
C LEU A 88 1.06 -12.22 -3.55
N ARG A 89 0.42 -13.27 -3.00
CA ARG A 89 0.42 -13.58 -1.56
C ARG A 89 1.84 -13.72 -1.02
N ALA A 90 2.67 -14.52 -1.67
CA ALA A 90 4.06 -14.74 -1.26
C ALA A 90 4.88 -13.43 -1.28
N SER A 91 4.65 -12.57 -2.28
CA SER A 91 5.31 -11.27 -2.38
C SER A 91 4.90 -10.32 -1.25
N ILE A 92 3.62 -10.28 -0.88
CA ILE A 92 3.15 -9.47 0.26
C ILE A 92 3.74 -10.00 1.58
N MET A 93 3.78 -11.32 1.79
CA MET A 93 4.39 -11.94 2.97
C MET A 93 5.89 -11.65 3.07
N ARG A 94 6.62 -11.74 1.96
CA ARG A 94 8.05 -11.36 1.90
C ARG A 94 8.25 -9.90 2.26
N ASN A 95 7.41 -9.01 1.73
CA ASN A 95 7.47 -7.59 2.07
C ASN A 95 7.17 -7.34 3.56
N LEU A 96 6.20 -8.03 4.16
CA LEU A 96 5.96 -7.94 5.61
C LEU A 96 7.20 -8.33 6.43
N LEU A 97 7.91 -9.38 6.02
CA LEU A 97 9.17 -9.77 6.63
C LEU A 97 10.23 -8.68 6.46
N ASN A 98 10.36 -8.06 5.29
CA ASN A 98 11.31 -6.95 5.08
C ASN A 98 11.00 -5.73 5.97
N PHE A 99 9.72 -5.49 6.29
CA PHE A 99 9.27 -4.38 7.15
C PHE A 99 9.09 -4.79 8.62
N HIS A 100 9.59 -5.95 9.06
CA HIS A 100 9.42 -6.43 10.44
C HIS A 100 9.94 -5.42 11.47
N ALA A 101 11.13 -4.85 11.24
CA ALA A 101 11.73 -3.76 12.02
C ALA A 101 11.54 -2.36 11.39
N GLY A 102 10.77 -2.28 10.30
CA GLY A 102 10.52 -1.04 9.57
C GLY A 102 9.45 -0.15 10.20
N PRO A 103 9.11 0.99 9.54
CA PRO A 103 8.06 1.89 10.00
C PRO A 103 6.72 1.16 10.15
N LYS A 104 6.17 1.18 11.38
CA LYS A 104 4.88 0.55 11.69
C LYS A 104 3.75 0.88 10.70
N PRO A 105 3.57 2.13 10.22
CA PRO A 105 2.50 2.46 9.28
C PRO A 105 2.56 1.64 7.97
N ILE A 106 3.76 1.42 7.43
CA ILE A 106 3.92 0.65 6.19
C ILE A 106 3.62 -0.84 6.46
N ARG A 107 4.11 -1.38 7.58
CA ARG A 107 3.85 -2.77 7.98
C ARG A 107 2.35 -3.03 8.17
N VAL A 108 1.64 -2.14 8.85
CA VAL A 108 0.17 -2.24 9.03
C VAL A 108 -0.54 -2.18 7.68
N GLN A 109 -0.12 -1.32 6.76
CA GLN A 109 -0.72 -1.25 5.43
C GLN A 109 -0.52 -2.54 4.62
N LEU A 110 0.64 -3.17 4.73
CA LEU A 110 0.90 -4.47 4.10
C LEU A 110 0.06 -5.59 4.76
N CYS A 111 -0.19 -5.52 6.08
CA CYS A 111 -1.12 -6.42 6.75
C CYS A 111 -2.55 -6.26 6.21
N LEU A 112 -2.99 -5.02 5.96
CA LEU A 112 -4.28 -4.75 5.32
C LEU A 112 -4.34 -5.28 3.89
N CYS A 113 -3.26 -5.19 3.11
CA CYS A 113 -3.18 -5.80 1.79
C CYS A 113 -3.38 -7.31 1.89
N LEU A 114 -2.66 -7.97 2.81
CA LEU A 114 -2.74 -9.42 3.01
C LEU A 114 -4.12 -9.86 3.49
N ALA A 115 -4.73 -9.12 4.41
CA ALA A 115 -6.07 -9.40 4.93
C ALA A 115 -7.12 -9.31 3.83
N ASN A 116 -7.08 -8.25 3.01
CA ASN A 116 -8.00 -8.09 1.88
C ASN A 116 -7.82 -9.17 0.81
N LEU A 117 -6.57 -9.61 0.57
CA LEU A 117 -6.30 -10.73 -0.33
C LEU A 117 -6.86 -12.05 0.25
N ALA A 118 -6.66 -12.31 1.55
CA ALA A 118 -7.19 -13.50 2.21
C ALA A 118 -8.72 -13.58 2.17
N ILE A 119 -9.41 -12.44 2.28
CA ILE A 119 -10.87 -12.37 2.18
C ILE A 119 -11.37 -12.73 0.77
N GLN A 120 -10.65 -12.33 -0.28
CA GLN A 120 -11.08 -12.51 -1.67
C GLN A 120 -10.54 -13.79 -2.34
N MET A 121 -9.39 -14.31 -1.89
CA MET A 121 -8.80 -15.56 -2.37
C MET A 121 -9.46 -16.75 -1.67
N THR A 122 -10.71 -17.06 -2.04
CA THR A 122 -11.54 -18.09 -1.40
C THR A 122 -10.96 -19.51 -1.41
N GLU A 123 -9.97 -19.78 -2.27
CA GLU A 123 -9.20 -21.02 -2.31
C GLU A 123 -8.21 -21.14 -1.14
N TRP A 124 -7.80 -20.03 -0.53
CA TRP A 124 -6.86 -20.02 0.58
C TRP A 124 -7.58 -20.32 1.90
N LYS A 125 -7.60 -21.61 2.29
CA LYS A 125 -8.33 -22.09 3.48
C LYS A 125 -7.58 -21.86 4.79
N ASP A 126 -6.28 -22.14 4.80
CA ASP A 126 -5.45 -22.16 6.01
C ASP A 126 -4.73 -20.82 6.28
N VAL A 127 -5.45 -19.69 6.16
CA VAL A 127 -4.87 -18.33 6.22
C VAL A 127 -4.01 -18.11 7.47
N LEU A 128 -4.57 -18.32 8.66
CA LEU A 128 -3.86 -18.06 9.91
C LEU A 128 -2.65 -18.99 10.07
N LYS A 129 -2.82 -20.27 9.74
CA LYS A 129 -1.75 -21.27 9.83
C LYS A 129 -0.60 -20.90 8.90
N ASP A 130 -0.87 -20.55 7.65
CA ASP A 130 0.15 -20.17 6.68
C ASP A 130 0.89 -18.89 7.11
N VAL A 131 0.18 -17.87 7.58
CA VAL A 131 0.79 -16.60 8.04
C VAL A 131 1.65 -16.82 9.28
N ILE A 132 1.14 -17.53 10.29
CA ILE A 132 1.89 -17.82 11.50
C ILE A 132 3.11 -18.66 11.17
N SER A 133 2.97 -19.70 10.34
CA SER A 133 4.09 -20.55 9.93
C SER A 133 5.15 -19.79 9.13
N ALA A 134 4.77 -18.81 8.31
CA ALA A 134 5.70 -18.01 7.54
C ALA A 134 6.54 -17.07 8.43
N PHE A 135 5.97 -16.59 9.54
CA PHE A 135 6.59 -15.56 10.37
C PHE A 135 7.20 -16.11 11.69
N SER A 136 6.81 -17.30 12.14
CA SER A 136 7.23 -17.87 13.44
C SER A 136 8.69 -18.32 13.51
N SER A 137 9.41 -18.36 12.38
CA SER A 137 10.82 -18.76 12.31
C SER A 137 11.76 -17.81 13.07
N ASN A 138 11.34 -16.58 13.35
CA ASN A 138 12.11 -15.60 14.09
C ASN A 138 11.20 -14.72 14.96
N LEU A 139 11.52 -14.60 16.26
CA LEU A 139 10.78 -13.75 17.20
C LEU A 139 10.75 -12.27 16.78
N ALA A 140 11.73 -11.81 15.99
CA ALA A 140 11.74 -10.45 15.43
C ALA A 140 10.58 -10.17 14.46
N ASN A 141 9.88 -11.20 13.98
CA ASN A 141 8.70 -11.09 13.10
C ASN A 141 7.38 -11.06 13.88
N LEU A 142 7.41 -11.23 15.21
CA LEU A 142 6.21 -11.21 16.04
C LEU A 142 5.33 -9.97 15.81
N PRO A 143 5.88 -8.74 15.60
CA PRO A 143 5.07 -7.59 15.26
C PRO A 143 4.22 -7.78 13.98
N CYS A 144 4.73 -8.47 12.96
CA CYS A 144 3.97 -8.75 11.74
C CYS A 144 2.77 -9.67 12.01
N ILE A 145 2.95 -10.68 12.87
CA ILE A 145 1.87 -11.59 13.26
C ILE A 145 0.80 -10.83 14.05
N LEU A 146 1.21 -10.07 15.07
CA LEU A 146 0.28 -9.35 15.93
C LEU A 146 -0.47 -8.26 15.17
N ASP A 147 0.23 -7.49 14.33
CA ASP A 147 -0.41 -6.48 13.48
C ASP A 147 -1.41 -7.14 12.51
N PHE A 148 -1.08 -8.29 11.92
CA PHE A 148 -2.01 -9.03 11.04
C PHE A 148 -3.25 -9.56 11.77
N LEU A 149 -3.06 -10.19 12.93
CA LEU A 149 -4.16 -10.70 13.76
C LEU A 149 -5.07 -9.58 14.27
N HIS A 150 -4.52 -8.38 14.46
CA HIS A 150 -5.28 -7.21 14.85
C HIS A 150 -6.15 -6.68 13.70
N VAL A 151 -5.60 -6.53 12.49
CA VAL A 151 -6.35 -5.94 11.36
C VAL A 151 -7.33 -6.91 10.70
N LEU A 152 -7.06 -8.21 10.70
CA LEU A 152 -7.87 -9.19 9.96
C LEU A 152 -9.35 -9.20 10.37
N PRO A 153 -9.74 -9.22 11.67
CA PRO A 153 -11.14 -9.20 12.08
C PRO A 153 -11.87 -7.93 11.65
N GLU A 154 -11.16 -6.79 11.67
CA GLU A 154 -11.71 -5.51 11.23
C GLU A 154 -12.02 -5.54 9.73
N GLU A 155 -11.08 -6.02 8.91
CA GLU A 155 -11.27 -6.12 7.46
C GLU A 155 -12.32 -7.16 7.08
N VAL A 156 -12.45 -8.28 7.80
CA VAL A 156 -13.54 -9.25 7.56
C VAL A 156 -14.91 -8.63 7.83
N THR A 157 -15.00 -7.77 8.84
CA THR A 157 -16.25 -7.09 9.20
C THR A 157 -16.57 -5.92 8.26
N HIS A 158 -15.57 -5.17 7.82
CA HIS A 158 -15.71 -4.03 6.90
C HIS A 158 -15.81 -4.45 5.43
N GLY A 159 -15.09 -5.49 5.00
CA GLY A 159 -15.13 -6.02 3.63
C GLY A 159 -16.54 -6.49 3.22
N ARG A 160 -17.32 -7.00 4.18
CA ARG A 160 -18.76 -7.27 3.98
C ARG A 160 -19.56 -6.01 3.67
N LYS A 161 -19.22 -4.85 4.25
CA LYS A 161 -19.91 -3.57 3.97
C LYS A 161 -19.52 -3.00 2.60
N ILE A 162 -18.26 -3.15 2.18
CA ILE A 162 -17.78 -2.66 0.88
C ILE A 162 -18.41 -3.48 -0.25
N ALA A 163 -18.43 -4.81 -0.15
CA ALA A 163 -19.08 -5.68 -1.15
C ALA A 163 -20.59 -5.39 -1.32
N LEU A 164 -21.26 -4.86 -0.30
CA LEU A 164 -22.68 -4.49 -0.34
C LEU A 164 -22.93 -3.08 -0.87
N THR A 165 -21.92 -2.20 -0.90
CA THR A 165 -22.07 -0.78 -1.27
C THR A 165 -21.47 -0.41 -2.61
N VAL A 166 -20.50 -1.18 -3.13
CA VAL A 166 -19.91 -0.95 -4.45
C VAL A 166 -20.93 -1.32 -5.54
N ARG A 167 -21.72 -0.32 -5.94
CA ARG A 167 -22.51 -0.36 -7.18
C ARG A 167 -21.57 -0.16 -8.37
N PRO A 168 -21.79 -0.84 -9.51
CA PRO A 168 -20.86 -0.81 -10.66
C PRO A 168 -20.47 0.58 -11.21
N ASN A 169 -21.18 1.65 -10.84
CA ASN A 169 -21.04 3.01 -11.41
C ASN A 169 -20.71 4.11 -10.40
N GLU A 170 -20.34 3.82 -9.15
CA GLU A 170 -19.90 4.87 -8.22
C GLU A 170 -18.41 5.22 -8.42
N PRO A 171 -18.04 6.51 -8.52
CA PRO A 171 -16.65 6.92 -8.66
C PRO A 171 -15.87 6.53 -7.40
N ARG A 172 -14.84 5.69 -7.59
CA ARG A 172 -13.99 5.18 -6.50
C ARG A 172 -13.36 6.34 -5.73
N PRO A 173 -13.45 6.37 -4.38
CA PRO A 173 -12.76 7.37 -3.60
C PRO A 173 -11.27 7.19 -3.80
N MET A 174 -10.64 8.19 -4.41
CA MET A 174 -9.20 8.21 -4.64
C MET A 174 -8.47 8.14 -3.29
N ILE A 175 -7.43 7.30 -3.21
CA ILE A 175 -6.65 7.19 -1.99
C ILE A 175 -5.67 8.35 -1.94
N LYS A 176 -5.99 9.37 -1.14
CA LYS A 176 -5.14 10.55 -0.99
C LYS A 176 -3.84 10.14 -0.30
N PRO A 177 -2.66 10.49 -0.84
CA PRO A 177 -1.42 10.38 -0.07
C PRO A 177 -1.59 11.20 1.21
N ARG A 178 -1.23 10.61 2.35
CA ARG A 178 -1.29 11.27 3.66
C ARG A 178 -0.45 12.55 3.57
N GLN A 179 -1.09 13.71 3.59
CA GLN A 179 -0.36 14.96 3.74
C GLN A 179 0.24 14.95 5.16
N SER A 180 1.56 15.06 5.27
CA SER A 180 2.20 15.28 6.56
C SER A 180 1.58 16.53 7.21
N PRO A 181 1.28 16.53 8.52
CA PRO A 181 0.83 17.74 9.19
C PRO A 181 1.89 18.81 9.03
N VAL A 182 1.52 19.97 8.46
CA VAL A 182 2.37 21.16 8.50
C VAL A 182 2.53 21.53 9.98
N ALA A 183 3.77 21.45 10.49
CA ALA A 183 4.05 21.86 11.87
C ALA A 183 3.62 23.32 12.05
N PRO A 184 2.90 23.68 13.13
CA PRO A 184 2.53 25.06 13.36
C PRO A 184 3.80 25.87 13.60
N THR A 185 4.03 26.88 12.75
CA THR A 185 5.06 27.90 12.96
C THR A 185 4.73 28.62 14.26
N TYR A 186 5.45 28.29 15.34
CA TYR A 186 5.34 29.03 16.60
C TYR A 186 5.97 30.40 16.38
N ALA A 187 5.16 31.40 16.07
CA ALA A 187 5.59 32.78 16.09
C ALA A 187 6.02 33.12 17.51
N SER A 188 7.33 33.21 17.74
CA SER A 188 7.91 33.78 18.95
C SER A 188 7.37 35.20 19.12
N ARG A 189 6.35 35.36 19.99
CA ARG A 189 6.06 36.66 20.59
C ARG A 189 7.25 37.00 21.47
N VAL A 190 8.11 37.88 20.96
CA VAL A 190 9.03 38.67 21.77
C VAL A 190 8.16 39.48 22.74
N VAL A 191 8.22 39.11 24.01
CA VAL A 191 7.72 39.94 25.10
C VAL A 191 8.83 40.96 25.37
N VAL A 192 8.54 42.23 25.13
CA VAL A 192 9.27 43.38 25.70
C VAL A 192 8.58 43.73 27.00
#